data_AF-A0A961PV18-F1
#
_entry.id   AF-A0A961PV18-F1
#
_cell.length_a   1.000
_cell.length_b   1.000
_cell.length_c   1.000
_cell.angle_alpha   90.00
_cell.angle_beta   90.00
_cell.angle_gamma   90.00
#
_symmetry.space_group_name_H-M   'P 1'
#
loop_
_entity.id
_entity.type
_entity.pdbx_description
1 polymer ?
#
loop_
_entity_poly.entity_id
_entity_poly.type
_entity_poly.pdbx_seq_one_letter_code
_entity_poly.pdbx_strand_id
1 'polypeptide(L)'
;MAAKPKTDPNFKLIADNRKARYNFAIEDDIECGIVLEGSEVKSLRDGKGMITESYANVEGGELWLINAYIPAYAQAKSFPHDERRRRKLLVSKRELAKLWQGIGREGMTLVPLAMYFNAKGRVKVKLGIAKGKKMADKRETEKARDWQRQKARILRERG
;
A
#
# COMPACT_ATOMS: atom_id res chain seq x y z
N MET A 1 -25.80 9.75 14.52
CA MET A 1 -24.32 9.70 14.45
C MET A 1 -23.93 8.26 14.16
N ALA A 2 -23.41 7.96 12.96
CA ALA A 2 -22.99 6.60 12.63
C ALA A 2 -21.84 6.18 13.56
N ALA A 3 -21.98 5.04 14.24
CA ALA A 3 -20.95 4.50 15.11
C ALA A 3 -19.64 4.36 14.31
N LYS A 4 -18.56 5.00 14.78
CA LYS A 4 -17.22 4.73 14.23
C LYS A 4 -16.99 3.22 14.33
N PRO A 5 -16.63 2.53 13.23
CA PRO A 5 -16.38 1.11 13.28
C PRO A 5 -15.32 0.83 14.35
N LYS A 6 -15.56 -0.19 15.19
CA LYS A 6 -14.62 -0.61 16.24
C LYS A 6 -13.29 -0.96 15.55
N THR A 7 -12.29 -0.11 15.71
CA THR A 7 -10.95 -0.40 15.20
C THR A 7 -10.38 -1.57 15.99
N ASP A 8 -10.06 -2.67 15.32
CA ASP A 8 -9.40 -3.80 15.98
C ASP A 8 -8.09 -3.32 16.63
N PRO A 9 -7.83 -3.65 17.91
CA PRO A 9 -6.65 -3.16 18.63
C PRO A 9 -5.33 -3.66 18.01
N ASN A 10 -5.38 -4.73 17.22
CA ASN A 10 -4.22 -5.30 16.53
C ASN A 10 -3.98 -4.73 15.12
N PHE A 11 -4.88 -3.90 14.59
CA PHE A 11 -4.65 -3.28 13.29
C PHE A 11 -3.58 -2.20 13.43
N LYS A 12 -2.40 -2.43 12.85
CA LYS A 12 -1.30 -1.46 12.86
C LYS A 12 -0.89 -1.13 11.42
N LEU A 13 -1.09 0.12 11.04
CA LEU A 13 -0.58 0.65 9.78
C LEU A 13 0.95 0.73 9.83
N ILE A 14 1.62 0.14 8.86
CA ILE A 14 3.09 0.14 8.75
C ILE A 14 3.51 1.29 7.82
N ALA A 15 2.98 1.27 6.59
CA ALA A 15 3.32 2.22 5.56
C ALA A 15 2.10 2.59 4.74
N ASP A 16 1.96 3.88 4.42
CA ASP A 16 0.88 4.41 3.60
C ASP A 16 1.47 5.15 2.40
N ASN A 17 1.13 4.69 1.20
CA ASN A 17 1.65 5.28 -0.04
C ASN A 17 0.81 6.51 -0.44
N ARG A 18 1.04 7.62 0.24
CA ARG A 18 0.38 8.90 -0.06
C ARG A 18 0.72 9.42 -1.46
N LYS A 19 1.90 9.10 -1.99
CA LYS A 19 2.34 9.48 -3.33
C LYS A 19 1.53 8.75 -4.40
N ALA A 20 1.22 7.48 -4.20
CA ALA A 20 0.36 6.71 -5.09
C ALA A 20 -1.04 7.34 -5.23
N ARG A 21 -1.70 7.67 -4.12
CA ARG A 21 -3.05 8.30 -4.14
C ARG A 21 -3.07 9.67 -4.81
N TYR A 22 -1.95 10.38 -4.79
CA TYR A 22 -1.81 11.65 -5.47
C TYR A 22 -1.56 11.48 -6.98
N ASN A 23 -0.62 10.62 -7.36
CA ASN A 23 -0.19 10.45 -8.75
C ASN A 23 -1.14 9.63 -9.62
N PHE A 24 -1.87 8.70 -9.02
CA PHE A 24 -2.72 7.76 -9.76
C PHE A 24 -4.18 7.86 -9.34
N ALA A 25 -5.08 7.68 -10.30
CA ALA A 25 -6.48 7.40 -10.06
C ALA A 25 -6.63 5.89 -9.83
N ILE A 26 -7.17 5.51 -8.68
CA ILE A 26 -7.32 4.11 -8.28
C ILE A 26 -8.72 3.68 -8.69
N GLU A 27 -8.83 2.66 -9.54
CA GLU A 27 -10.14 2.14 -9.96
C GLU A 27 -10.65 1.06 -9.01
N ASP A 28 -9.76 0.17 -8.60
CA ASP A 28 -10.11 -1.00 -7.81
C ASP A 28 -8.94 -1.39 -6.91
N ASP A 29 -9.27 -1.94 -5.75
CA ASP A 29 -8.32 -2.29 -4.70
C ASP A 29 -8.55 -3.70 -4.17
N ILE A 30 -7.46 -4.41 -3.93
CA ILE A 30 -7.48 -5.78 -3.39
C ILE A 30 -6.52 -5.92 -2.22
N GLU A 31 -6.84 -6.81 -1.29
CA GLU A 31 -5.96 -7.19 -0.20
C GLU A 31 -5.13 -8.42 -0.59
N CYS A 32 -3.81 -8.30 -0.50
CA CYS A 32 -2.88 -9.38 -0.80
C CYS A 32 -2.11 -9.80 0.47
N GLY A 33 -1.85 -11.10 0.60
CA GLY A 33 -0.80 -11.58 1.50
C GLY A 33 0.58 -11.30 0.90
N ILE A 34 1.62 -11.22 1.74
CA ILE A 34 3.00 -11.08 1.30
C ILE A 34 3.87 -12.16 1.95
N VAL A 35 4.76 -12.76 1.17
CA VAL A 35 5.74 -13.74 1.67
C VAL A 35 6.96 -13.00 2.20
N LEU A 36 7.09 -12.98 3.53
CA LEU A 36 8.16 -12.29 4.26
C LEU A 36 9.05 -13.28 5.02
N GLU A 37 10.28 -12.87 5.23
CA GLU A 37 11.23 -13.54 6.11
C GLU A 37 11.05 -13.04 7.56
N GLY A 38 11.51 -13.83 8.53
CA GLY A 38 11.32 -13.51 9.96
C GLY A 38 11.97 -12.17 10.38
N SER A 39 13.14 -11.88 9.83
CA SER A 39 13.88 -10.62 10.03
C SER A 39 13.11 -9.40 9.48
N GLU A 40 12.46 -9.54 8.33
CA GLU A 40 11.60 -8.49 7.76
C GLU A 40 10.39 -8.20 8.63
N VAL A 41 9.72 -9.25 9.14
CA VAL A 41 8.57 -9.07 10.03
C VAL A 41 8.96 -8.29 11.29
N LYS A 42 10.16 -8.52 11.83
CA LYS A 42 10.69 -7.75 12.96
C LYS A 42 10.94 -6.29 12.60
N SER A 43 11.58 -6.03 11.46
CA SER A 43 11.81 -4.67 10.95
C SER A 43 10.49 -3.89 10.75
N LEU A 44 9.47 -4.54 10.18
CA LEU A 44 8.15 -3.95 9.98
C LEU A 44 7.42 -3.70 11.32
N ARG A 45 7.65 -4.51 12.36
CA ARG A 45 7.08 -4.29 13.70
C ARG A 45 7.64 -3.05 14.37
N ASP A 46 8.93 -2.77 14.14
CA ASP A 46 9.60 -1.51 14.53
C ASP A 46 9.09 -0.30 13.73
N GLY A 47 8.16 -0.50 12.79
CA GLY A 47 7.58 0.55 11.95
C GLY A 47 8.50 0.98 10.81
N LYS A 48 9.54 0.19 10.52
CA LYS A 48 10.48 0.48 9.44
C LYS A 48 10.03 -0.25 8.17
N GLY A 49 9.64 0.50 7.15
CA GLY A 49 9.25 -0.05 5.85
C GLY A 49 8.68 1.04 4.95
N MET A 50 9.06 1.03 3.68
CA MET A 50 8.64 2.04 2.71
C MET A 50 8.19 1.37 1.41
N ILE A 51 7.01 1.79 0.95
CA ILE A 51 6.37 1.28 -0.28
C ILE A 51 6.20 2.35 -1.36
N THR A 52 6.76 3.55 -1.14
CA THR A 52 6.51 4.74 -1.96
C THR A 52 6.90 4.57 -3.43
N GLU A 53 7.99 3.85 -3.70
CA GLU A 53 8.54 3.62 -5.04
C GLU A 53 8.34 2.18 -5.51
N SER A 54 7.56 1.40 -4.77
CA SER A 54 7.29 0.02 -5.09
C SER A 54 6.12 -0.09 -6.06
N TYR A 55 6.14 -1.14 -6.89
CA TYR A 55 5.08 -1.49 -7.81
C TYR A 55 4.90 -3.01 -7.79
N ALA A 56 3.76 -3.49 -8.28
CA ALA A 56 3.53 -4.92 -8.44
C ALA A 56 3.54 -5.30 -9.92
N ASN A 57 4.07 -6.49 -10.21
CA ASN A 57 4.10 -7.06 -11.55
C ASN A 57 3.59 -8.50 -11.53
N VAL A 58 2.96 -8.93 -12.61
CA VAL A 58 2.55 -10.33 -12.78
C VAL A 58 3.54 -11.00 -13.72
N GLU A 59 4.30 -11.96 -13.21
CA GLU A 59 5.33 -12.69 -13.95
C GLU A 59 5.08 -14.19 -13.78
N GLY A 60 4.99 -14.93 -14.89
CA GLY A 60 4.80 -16.39 -14.87
C GLY A 60 3.51 -16.87 -14.19
N GLY A 61 2.46 -16.04 -14.17
CA GLY A 61 1.21 -16.35 -13.47
C GLY A 61 1.28 -16.15 -11.95
N GLU A 62 2.31 -15.46 -11.46
CA GLU A 62 2.47 -15.11 -10.05
C GLU A 62 2.58 -13.60 -9.88
N LEU A 63 2.11 -13.10 -8.75
CA LEU A 63 2.15 -11.67 -8.43
C LEU A 63 3.37 -11.36 -7.56
N TRP A 64 4.16 -10.38 -7.99
CA TRP A 64 5.39 -9.97 -7.33
C TRP A 64 5.34 -8.50 -6.94
N LEU A 65 5.77 -8.20 -5.72
CA LEU A 65 6.04 -6.85 -5.25
C LEU A 65 7.51 -6.53 -5.44
N ILE A 66 7.80 -5.47 -6.18
CA ILE A 66 9.15 -5.07 -6.58
C ILE A 66 9.48 -3.70 -5.97
N ASN A 67 10.74 -3.51 -5.58
CA ASN A 67 11.28 -2.26 -5.02
C ASN A 67 10.59 -1.78 -3.73
N ALA A 68 9.97 -2.70 -2.98
CA ALA A 68 9.57 -2.42 -1.60
C ALA A 68 10.81 -2.43 -0.71
N TYR A 69 10.97 -1.37 0.09
CA TYR A 69 12.13 -1.19 0.95
C TYR A 69 11.80 -1.61 2.38
N ILE A 70 12.46 -2.66 2.87
CA ILE A 70 12.37 -3.10 4.27
C ILE A 70 13.79 -3.21 4.81
N PRO A 71 14.23 -2.30 5.70
CA PRO A 71 15.63 -2.29 6.13
C PRO A 71 15.97 -3.56 6.91
N ALA A 72 17.25 -3.94 6.86
CA ALA A 72 17.75 -5.07 7.62
C ALA A 72 17.50 -4.89 9.12
N TYR A 73 17.13 -5.98 9.81
CA TYR A 73 16.93 -5.94 11.26
C TYR A 73 18.28 -6.06 11.97
N ALA A 74 18.70 -5.01 12.69
CA ALA A 74 20.04 -4.91 13.27
C ALA A 74 20.40 -6.06 14.23
N GLN A 75 19.40 -6.62 14.91
CA GLN A 75 19.57 -7.72 15.84
C GLN A 75 19.59 -9.10 15.16
N ALA A 76 19.21 -9.20 13.88
CA ALA A 76 19.32 -10.42 13.07
C ALA A 76 20.65 -10.48 12.31
N LYS A 77 21.78 -10.43 13.03
CA LYS A 77 23.13 -10.46 12.43
C LYS A 77 23.41 -11.76 11.66
N SER A 78 22.86 -12.88 12.13
CA SER A 78 23.12 -14.21 11.56
C SER A 78 22.31 -14.51 10.30
N PHE A 79 21.16 -13.85 10.12
CA PHE A 79 20.25 -14.07 8.99
C PHE A 79 19.79 -12.72 8.42
N PRO A 80 20.69 -11.97 7.75
CA PRO A 80 20.32 -10.74 7.07
C PRO A 80 19.46 -11.05 5.85
N HIS A 81 18.46 -10.21 5.61
CA HIS A 81 17.66 -10.22 4.38
C HIS A 81 18.07 -9.06 3.47
N ASP A 82 17.86 -9.19 2.16
CA ASP A 82 18.03 -8.08 1.22
C ASP A 82 16.84 -7.11 1.31
N GLU A 83 17.16 -5.81 1.47
CA GLU A 83 16.19 -4.75 1.74
C GLU A 83 15.18 -4.56 0.60
N ARG A 84 15.63 -4.73 -0.65
CA ARG A 84 14.84 -4.49 -1.87
C ARG A 84 14.49 -5.76 -2.64
N ARG A 85 14.61 -6.93 -2.00
CA ARG A 85 14.27 -8.22 -2.64
C ARG A 85 12.85 -8.21 -3.21
N ARG A 86 12.66 -8.92 -4.33
CA ARG A 86 11.34 -9.22 -4.88
C ARG A 86 10.56 -10.10 -3.93
N ARG A 87 9.31 -9.74 -3.63
CA ARG A 87 8.47 -10.46 -2.66
C ARG A 87 7.22 -10.98 -3.34
N LYS A 88 6.98 -12.29 -3.21
CA LYS A 88 5.78 -12.92 -3.77
C LYS A 88 4.55 -12.47 -2.99
N LEU A 89 3.49 -12.13 -3.73
CA LEU A 89 2.19 -11.78 -3.18
C LEU A 89 1.22 -12.96 -3.35
N LEU A 90 0.37 -13.13 -2.34
CA LEU A 90 -0.61 -14.19 -2.26
C LEU A 90 -2.00 -13.59 -2.50
N VAL A 91 -2.63 -14.03 -3.57
CA VAL A 91 -3.96 -13.62 -4.02
C VAL A 91 -4.77 -14.83 -4.46
N SER A 92 -6.11 -14.72 -4.44
CA SER A 92 -6.96 -15.76 -5.01
C SER A 92 -6.80 -15.85 -6.53
N LYS A 93 -6.97 -17.03 -7.12
CA LYS A 93 -6.92 -17.22 -8.58
C LYS A 93 -7.88 -16.28 -9.33
N ARG A 94 -9.07 -16.05 -8.76
CA ARG A 94 -10.07 -15.14 -9.33
C ARG A 94 -9.61 -13.68 -9.31
N GLU A 95 -8.98 -13.25 -8.23
CA GLU A 95 -8.42 -11.90 -8.09
C GLU A 95 -7.24 -11.71 -9.03
N LEU A 96 -6.35 -12.70 -9.13
CA LEU A 96 -5.23 -12.68 -10.06
C LEU A 96 -5.69 -12.51 -11.52
N ALA A 97 -6.73 -13.24 -11.94
CA ALA A 97 -7.30 -13.07 -13.28
C ALA A 97 -7.87 -11.66 -13.50
N LYS A 98 -8.51 -11.07 -12.49
CA LYS A 98 -9.01 -9.69 -12.52
C LYS A 98 -7.87 -8.68 -12.67
N LEU A 99 -6.78 -8.86 -11.92
CA LEU A 99 -5.59 -8.01 -12.02
C LEU A 99 -4.94 -8.11 -13.40
N TRP A 100 -4.80 -9.34 -13.93
CA TRP A 100 -4.22 -9.57 -15.24
C TRP A 100 -5.00 -8.87 -16.36
N GLN A 101 -6.33 -9.00 -16.34
CA GLN A 101 -7.20 -8.28 -17.27
C GLN A 101 -7.13 -6.76 -17.09
N GLY A 102 -6.98 -6.28 -15.85
CA GLY A 102 -6.83 -4.86 -15.55
C GLY A 102 -5.53 -4.26 -16.07
N ILE A 103 -4.41 -4.95 -15.89
CA ILE A 103 -3.08 -4.53 -16.38
C ILE A 103 -3.01 -4.55 -17.90
N GLY A 104 -3.70 -5.49 -18.56
CA GLY A 104 -3.74 -5.57 -20.02
C GLY A 104 -4.41 -4.38 -20.71
N ARG A 105 -5.10 -3.51 -19.95
CA ARG A 105 -5.67 -2.26 -20.47
C ARG A 105 -4.56 -1.20 -20.56
N GLU A 106 -4.55 -0.45 -21.65
CA GLU A 106 -3.52 0.57 -21.90
C GLU A 106 -3.40 1.59 -20.76
N GLY A 107 -2.18 1.74 -20.23
CA GLY A 107 -1.83 2.76 -19.23
C GLY A 107 -2.21 2.42 -17.78
N MET A 108 -2.58 1.18 -17.50
CA MET A 108 -2.88 0.69 -16.14
C MET A 108 -1.66 0.05 -15.49
N THR A 109 -1.45 0.31 -14.21
CA THR A 109 -0.36 -0.27 -13.41
C THR A 109 -0.86 -0.74 -12.06
N LEU A 110 -0.14 -1.68 -11.45
CA LEU A 110 -0.41 -2.11 -10.09
C LEU A 110 0.46 -1.36 -9.09
N VAL A 111 -0.19 -0.64 -8.18
CA VAL A 111 0.48 0.21 -7.21
C VAL A 111 0.07 -0.19 -5.79
N PRO A 112 1.02 -0.41 -4.87
CA PRO A 112 0.74 -0.62 -3.47
C PRO A 112 0.30 0.68 -2.80
N LEU A 113 -0.87 0.62 -2.16
CA LEU A 113 -1.51 1.74 -1.49
C LEU A 113 -1.16 1.79 -0.01
N ALA A 114 -1.16 0.63 0.67
CA ALA A 114 -0.88 0.55 2.08
C ALA A 114 -0.32 -0.83 2.44
N MET A 115 0.50 -0.86 3.50
CA MET A 115 0.97 -2.07 4.15
C MET A 115 0.60 -1.99 5.63
N TYR A 116 -0.02 -3.04 6.16
CA TYR A 116 -0.52 -3.07 7.54
C TYR A 116 -0.47 -4.47 8.13
N PHE A 117 -0.49 -4.54 9.47
CA PHE A 117 -0.79 -5.75 10.21
C PHE A 117 -2.30 -5.92 10.34
N ASN A 118 -2.80 -7.10 9.97
CA ASN A 118 -4.19 -7.45 10.20
C ASN A 118 -4.42 -7.84 11.68
N ALA A 119 -5.68 -8.07 12.07
CA ALA A 119 -6.03 -8.49 13.44
C ALA A 119 -5.30 -9.76 13.90
N LYS A 120 -4.92 -10.65 12.95
CA LYS A 120 -4.18 -11.89 13.19
C LYS A 120 -2.65 -11.70 13.23
N GLY A 121 -2.16 -10.45 13.19
CA GLY A 121 -0.74 -10.13 13.26
C GLY A 121 0.08 -10.47 12.02
N ARG A 122 -0.56 -10.73 10.87
CA ARG A 122 0.09 -10.96 9.58
C ARG A 122 0.13 -9.67 8.77
N VAL A 123 1.20 -9.50 8.00
CA VAL A 123 1.35 -8.37 7.09
C VAL A 123 0.48 -8.58 5.86
N LYS A 124 -0.29 -7.55 5.53
CA LYS A 124 -1.12 -7.45 4.34
C LYS A 124 -0.71 -6.22 3.54
N VAL A 125 -0.78 -6.35 2.22
CA VAL A 125 -0.54 -5.26 1.29
C VAL A 125 -1.83 -5.00 0.53
N LYS A 126 -2.25 -3.75 0.51
CA LYS A 126 -3.36 -3.29 -0.31
C LYS A 126 -2.82 -2.85 -1.66
N LEU A 127 -3.16 -3.58 -2.71
CA LEU A 127 -2.80 -3.24 -4.09
C LEU A 127 -3.98 -2.57 -4.78
N GLY A 128 -3.70 -1.57 -5.61
CA GLY A 128 -4.69 -0.96 -6.46
C GLY A 128 -4.32 -1.07 -7.93
N ILE A 129 -5.32 -1.28 -8.79
CA ILE A 129 -5.20 -1.03 -10.22
C ILE A 129 -5.33 0.48 -10.41
N ALA A 130 -4.32 1.09 -10.99
CA ALA A 130 -4.19 2.53 -11.00
C ALA A 130 -3.85 3.06 -12.40
N LYS A 131 -4.46 4.18 -12.75
CA LYS A 131 -4.17 4.95 -13.97
C LYS A 131 -3.43 6.23 -13.62
N GLY A 132 -2.41 6.61 -14.39
CA GLY A 132 -1.73 7.89 -14.17
C GLY A 132 -2.70 9.07 -14.29
N LYS A 133 -2.73 9.96 -13.28
CA LYS A 133 -3.53 11.19 -13.33
C LYS A 133 -2.94 12.21 -14.30
N LYS A 134 -3.80 12.94 -15.01
CA LYS A 134 -3.39 14.11 -15.80
C LYS A 134 -3.10 15.28 -14.88
N MET A 135 -2.39 16.29 -15.40
CA MET A 135 -2.06 17.50 -14.63
C MET A 135 -3.29 18.25 -14.13
N ALA A 136 -4.39 18.24 -14.90
CA ALA A 136 -5.67 18.82 -14.48
C ALA A 136 -6.22 18.14 -13.21
N ASP A 137 -6.27 16.81 -13.21
CA ASP A 137 -6.78 16.01 -12.08
C ASP A 137 -5.91 16.16 -10.82
N LYS A 138 -4.60 16.36 -10.99
CA LYS A 138 -3.68 16.64 -9.87
C LYS A 138 -4.00 17.98 -9.21
N ARG A 139 -4.24 19.03 -10.01
CA ARG A 139 -4.64 20.36 -9.50
C ARG A 139 -5.96 20.31 -8.75
N GLU A 140 -6.92 19.52 -9.22
CA GLU A 140 -8.18 19.31 -8.51
C GLU A 140 -7.97 18.61 -7.16
N THR A 141 -7.13 17.57 -7.14
CA THR A 141 -6.77 16.86 -5.90
C THR A 141 -6.10 17.81 -4.89
N GLU A 142 -5.25 18.73 -5.34
CA GLU A 142 -4.61 19.76 -4.51
C GLU A 142 -5.62 20.74 -3.94
N LYS A 143 -6.47 21.33 -4.79
CA LYS A 143 -7.54 22.24 -4.38
C LYS A 143 -8.46 21.60 -3.33
N ALA A 144 -8.87 20.36 -3.56
CA ALA A 144 -9.71 19.62 -2.62
C ALA A 144 -8.99 19.40 -1.27
N ARG A 145 -7.71 19.04 -1.28
CA ARG A 145 -6.92 18.85 -0.06
C ARG A 145 -6.76 20.16 0.73
N ASP A 146 -6.51 21.27 0.05
CA ASP A 146 -6.36 22.57 0.70
C ASP A 146 -7.69 23.08 1.27
N TRP A 147 -8.79 22.89 0.54
CA TRP A 147 -10.13 23.18 1.05
C TRP A 147 -10.47 22.37 2.31
N GLN A 148 -10.15 21.07 2.35
CA GLN A 148 -10.37 20.25 3.54
C GLN A 148 -9.56 20.74 4.75
N ARG A 149 -8.31 21.20 4.53
CA ARG A 149 -7.49 21.80 5.60
C ARG A 149 -8.09 23.09 6.13
N GLN A 150 -8.55 23.97 5.24
CA GLN A 150 -9.22 25.22 5.64
C GLN A 150 -10.51 24.94 6.41
N LYS A 151 -11.35 24.03 5.92
CA LYS A 151 -12.58 23.61 6.61
C LYS A 151 -12.28 23.09 8.02
N ALA A 152 -11.27 22.24 8.18
CA ALA A 152 -10.86 21.71 9.48
C ALA A 152 -10.38 22.80 10.44
N ARG A 153 -9.70 23.84 9.93
CA ARG A 153 -9.27 24.99 10.73
C ARG A 153 -10.47 25.82 11.22
N ILE A 154 -11.41 26.16 10.34
CA ILE A 154 -12.61 26.93 10.69
C ILE A 154 -13.44 26.19 11.75
N LEU A 155 -13.58 24.86 11.62
CA LEU A 155 -14.32 24.05 12.59
C LEU A 155 -13.66 24.04 13.99
N ARG A 156 -12.32 24.13 14.04
CA ARG A 156 -11.55 24.16 15.29
C ARG A 156 -11.50 25.53 15.95
N GLU A 157 -11.60 26.61 15.17
CA GLU A 157 -11.66 27.98 15.69
C GLU A 157 -13.06 28.36 16.19
N ARG A 158 -14.11 27.65 15.76
CA ARG A 158 -15.52 27.91 16.13
C ARG A 158 -16.11 26.93 17.15
N GLY A 159 -15.35 25.94 17.62
CA GLY A 159 -15.77 24.95 18.61
C GLY A 159 -14.82 24.94 19.79
#